data_AF-A0A967KDR1-F1
#
_entry.id   AF-A0A967KDR1-F1
#
_cell.length_a   1.000
_cell.length_b   1.000
_cell.length_c   1.000
_cell.angle_alpha   90.00
_cell.angle_beta   90.00
_cell.angle_gamma   90.00
#
_symmetry.space_group_name_H-M   'P 1'
#
loop_
_entity.id
_entity.type
_entity.pdbx_description
1 polymer ?
#
loop_
_entity_poly.entity_id
_entity_poly.type
_entity_poly.pdbx_seq_one_letter_code
_entity_poly.pdbx_strand_id
1 'polypeptide(L)'
;KIGSFHYDRKRLIEGIGEQAKQVIQGYDKEKEAHQLASGVQNAIAAAAVLEVGAIGVGALVTALATTVAVDVTGIILAGLIAALGLFVLPARRRLAKDEIHKKVEEMRLQLTGSLRSYFTQEIDRSIQNIRQTIAPYTRFIQSENEAIGKNQNLLTEIKIKLQGLEDKLENIL
;
A
#
# COMPACT_ATOMS: atom_id res chain seq x y z
N LYS A 1 24.40 -2.52 18.38
CA LYS A 1 23.41 -1.53 17.90
C LYS A 1 22.01 -2.17 17.94
N ILE A 2 21.30 -2.10 19.06
CA ILE A 2 19.97 -2.73 19.26
C ILE A 2 18.87 -1.65 19.49
N GLY A 3 19.25 -0.37 19.49
CA GLY A 3 18.35 0.74 19.83
C GLY A 3 17.40 1.21 18.71
N SER A 4 17.66 0.94 17.42
CA SER A 4 16.81 1.47 16.33
C SER A 4 15.51 0.68 16.12
N PHE A 5 15.52 -0.63 16.37
CA PHE A 5 14.37 -1.50 16.09
C PHE A 5 13.18 -1.27 17.03
N HIS A 6 13.44 -0.80 18.26
CA HIS A 6 12.38 -0.41 19.20
C HIS A 6 11.81 0.98 18.91
N TYR A 7 12.62 1.88 18.34
CA TYR A 7 12.19 3.25 18.00
C TYR A 7 11.25 3.26 16.79
N ASP A 8 11.53 2.43 15.78
CA ASP A 8 10.69 2.32 14.57
C ASP A 8 9.32 1.71 14.88
N ARG A 9 9.23 0.75 15.81
CA ARG A 9 7.96 0.14 16.21
C ARG A 9 7.02 1.16 16.85
N LYS A 10 7.54 2.02 17.73
CA LYS A 10 6.72 3.01 18.45
C LYS A 10 6.10 4.03 17.49
N ARG A 11 6.88 4.47 16.50
CA ARG A 11 6.46 5.43 15.48
C ARG A 11 5.42 4.87 14.50
N LEU A 12 5.52 3.58 14.15
CA LEU A 12 4.53 2.89 13.32
C LEU A 12 3.18 2.69 14.04
N ILE A 13 3.22 2.38 15.34
CA ILE A 13 2.00 2.23 16.17
C ILE A 13 1.29 3.58 16.33
N GLU A 14 2.02 4.67 16.56
CA GLU A 14 1.45 6.02 16.66
C GLU A 14 0.84 6.50 15.33
N GLY A 15 1.47 6.18 14.19
CA GLY A 15 0.94 6.53 12.86
C GLY A 15 -0.38 5.84 12.50
N ILE A 16 -0.56 4.58 12.93
CA ILE A 16 -1.82 3.83 12.75
C ILE A 16 -2.94 4.41 13.62
N GLY A 17 -2.61 4.86 14.84
CA GLY A 17 -3.57 5.47 15.75
C GLY A 17 -4.19 6.76 15.22
N GLU A 18 -3.38 7.65 14.62
CA GLU A 18 -3.86 8.92 14.06
C GLU A 18 -4.70 8.72 12.78
N GLN A 19 -4.30 7.81 11.88
CA GLN A 19 -5.12 7.52 10.69
C GLN A 19 -6.46 6.84 11.04
N ALA A 20 -6.48 5.92 12.00
CA ALA A 20 -7.73 5.32 12.46
C ALA A 20 -8.65 6.36 13.13
N LYS A 21 -8.07 7.30 13.89
CA LYS A 21 -8.80 8.40 14.53
C LYS A 21 -9.43 9.35 13.52
N GLN A 22 -8.75 9.64 12.40
CA GLN A 22 -9.27 10.50 11.34
C GLN A 22 -10.47 9.88 10.60
N VAL A 23 -10.46 8.56 10.38
CA VAL A 23 -11.59 7.83 9.75
C VAL A 23 -12.80 7.78 10.69
N ILE A 24 -12.57 7.60 12.00
CA ILE A 24 -13.64 7.56 13.01
C ILE A 24 -14.24 8.97 13.24
N GLN A 25 -13.43 10.03 13.18
CA GLN A 25 -13.89 11.42 13.33
C GLN A 25 -14.79 11.89 12.18
N GLY A 26 -14.68 11.29 11.00
CA GLY A 26 -15.57 11.56 9.87
C GLY A 26 -16.87 10.75 9.89
N TYR A 27 -17.04 9.82 10.83
CA TYR A 27 -18.19 8.93 10.90
C TYR A 27 -19.32 9.53 11.73
N ASP A 28 -20.24 10.21 11.05
CA ASP A 28 -21.47 10.75 11.64
C ASP A 28 -22.60 9.72 11.53
N LYS A 29 -22.84 9.02 12.65
CA LYS A 29 -23.87 7.97 12.76
C LYS A 29 -25.27 8.47 12.43
N GLU A 30 -25.59 9.72 12.77
CA GLU A 30 -26.94 10.27 12.55
C GLU A 30 -27.18 10.50 11.07
N LYS A 31 -26.18 11.06 10.38
CA LYS A 31 -26.24 11.29 8.93
C LYS A 31 -26.34 9.97 8.16
N GLU A 32 -25.59 8.96 8.57
CA GLU A 32 -25.61 7.64 7.93
C GLU A 32 -26.93 6.91 8.17
N ALA A 33 -27.49 7.01 9.38
CA ALA A 33 -28.81 6.47 9.71
C ALA A 33 -29.93 7.14 8.89
N HIS A 34 -29.88 8.47 8.70
CA HIS A 34 -30.83 9.18 7.86
C HIS A 34 -30.72 8.78 6.37
N GLN A 35 -29.50 8.63 5.85
CA GLN A 35 -29.28 8.16 4.48
C GLN A 35 -29.79 6.73 4.29
N LEU A 36 -29.52 5.84 5.25
CA LEU A 36 -30.00 4.46 5.22
C LEU A 36 -31.54 4.40 5.28
N ALA A 37 -32.16 5.16 6.18
CA ALA A 37 -33.62 5.24 6.30
C ALA A 37 -34.27 5.76 5.01
N SER A 38 -33.72 6.81 4.41
CA SER A 38 -34.24 7.36 3.14
C SER A 38 -34.12 6.36 1.98
N GLY A 39 -33.01 5.60 1.89
CA GLY A 39 -32.81 4.57 0.89
C GLY A 39 -33.78 3.39 1.05
N VAL A 40 -34.07 2.99 2.30
CA VAL A 40 -35.06 1.95 2.62
C VAL A 40 -36.48 2.43 2.28
N GLN A 41 -36.83 3.67 2.63
CA GLN A 41 -38.15 4.24 2.36
C GLN A 41 -38.43 4.34 0.86
N ASN A 42 -37.46 4.78 0.06
CA ASN A 42 -37.59 4.86 -1.39
C ASN A 42 -37.70 3.48 -2.05
N ALA A 43 -36.96 2.49 -1.56
CA ALA A 43 -37.05 1.11 -2.07
C ALA A 43 -38.41 0.48 -1.77
N ILE A 44 -38.99 0.73 -0.59
CA ILE A 44 -40.33 0.27 -0.20
C ILE A 44 -41.41 0.94 -1.06
N ALA A 45 -41.29 2.25 -1.32
CA ALA A 45 -42.22 2.98 -2.18
C ALA A 45 -42.19 2.47 -3.63
N ALA A 46 -41.01 2.20 -4.18
CA ALA A 46 -40.86 1.64 -5.53
C ALA A 46 -41.42 0.21 -5.62
N ALA A 47 -41.22 -0.61 -4.58
CA ALA A 47 -41.78 -1.96 -4.51
C ALA A 47 -43.32 -1.96 -4.45
N ALA A 48 -43.91 -1.01 -3.72
CA ALA A 48 -45.37 -0.87 -3.60
C ALA A 48 -46.09 -0.55 -4.92
N VAL A 49 -45.39 0.02 -5.91
CA VAL A 49 -45.94 0.34 -7.23
C VAL A 49 -45.86 -0.85 -8.21
N LEU A 50 -44.93 -1.78 -7.98
CA LEU A 50 -44.68 -2.92 -8.88
C LEU A 50 -45.58 -4.14 -8.60
N GLU A 51 -46.21 -4.23 -7.43
CA GLU A 51 -47.11 -5.34 -7.09
C GLU A 51 -48.52 -5.11 -7.64
N VAL A 52 -48.74 -5.60 -8.86
CA VAL A 52 -50.05 -5.75 -9.51
C VAL A 52 -50.91 -6.70 -8.67
N GLY A 53 -51.67 -6.17 -7.71
CA GLY A 53 -52.54 -7.01 -6.88
C GLY A 53 -53.05 -6.39 -5.57
N ALA A 54 -53.74 -5.26 -5.63
CA ALA A 54 -54.72 -4.75 -4.66
C ALA A 54 -54.35 -4.58 -3.16
N ILE A 55 -53.16 -4.96 -2.68
CA ILE A 55 -52.74 -4.78 -1.28
C ILE A 55 -51.35 -4.14 -1.27
N GLY A 56 -51.30 -2.82 -1.08
CA GLY A 56 -50.02 -2.12 -0.94
C GLY A 56 -49.28 -2.52 0.34
N VAL A 57 -47.95 -2.37 0.33
CA VAL A 57 -47.08 -2.67 1.50
C VAL A 57 -47.57 -1.98 2.78
N GLY A 58 -48.16 -0.79 2.69
CA GLY A 58 -48.77 -0.09 3.83
C GLY A 58 -49.99 -0.80 4.43
N ALA A 59 -50.78 -1.50 3.63
CA ALA A 59 -51.92 -2.30 4.11
C ALA A 59 -51.45 -3.57 4.84
N LEU A 60 -50.37 -4.19 4.37
CA LEU A 60 -49.72 -5.30 5.09
C LEU A 60 -49.19 -4.82 6.45
N VAL A 61 -48.43 -3.72 6.49
CA VAL A 61 -47.90 -3.15 7.74
C VAL A 61 -49.03 -2.76 8.71
N THR A 62 -50.11 -2.16 8.21
CA THR A 62 -51.28 -1.77 9.03
C THR A 62 -52.05 -2.99 9.54
N ALA A 63 -52.29 -4.00 8.71
CA ALA A 63 -52.93 -5.24 9.13
C ALA A 63 -52.10 -6.00 10.18
N LEU A 64 -50.77 -5.92 10.10
CA LEU A 64 -49.85 -6.48 11.08
C LEU A 64 -49.85 -5.71 12.40
N ALA A 65 -49.92 -4.37 12.35
CA ALA A 65 -49.99 -3.52 13.55
C ALA A 65 -51.27 -3.77 14.38
N THR A 66 -52.36 -4.18 13.74
CA THR A 66 -53.65 -4.42 14.40
C THR A 66 -53.87 -5.87 14.87
N THR A 67 -52.98 -6.81 14.53
CA THR A 67 -53.24 -8.26 14.75
C THR A 67 -52.28 -8.85 15.80
N VAL A 68 -52.65 -8.70 17.08
CA VAL A 68 -51.96 -9.37 18.20
C VAL A 68 -52.71 -10.66 18.55
N ALA A 69 -52.39 -11.75 17.84
CA ALA A 69 -52.68 -13.14 18.26
C ALA A 69 -51.74 -14.11 17.53
N VAL A 70 -50.84 -14.73 18.28
CA VAL A 70 -49.88 -15.76 17.87
C VAL A 70 -50.62 -17.10 17.89
N ASP A 71 -50.77 -17.84 16.77
CA ASP A 71 -49.84 -18.92 16.39
C ASP A 71 -49.76 -19.19 14.86
N VAL A 72 -50.61 -18.60 14.01
CA VAL A 72 -50.66 -18.91 12.56
C VAL A 72 -50.12 -17.75 11.68
N THR A 73 -50.23 -16.52 12.15
CA THR A 73 -49.79 -15.29 11.45
C THR A 73 -48.27 -15.13 11.42
N GLY A 74 -47.55 -15.66 12.41
CA GLY A 74 -46.09 -15.62 12.46
C GLY A 74 -45.42 -16.38 11.31
N ILE A 75 -46.01 -17.50 10.88
CA ILE A 75 -45.50 -18.31 9.75
C ILE A 75 -45.75 -17.60 8.42
N ILE A 76 -46.92 -16.97 8.24
CA ILE A 76 -47.23 -16.20 7.03
C ILE A 76 -46.32 -14.98 6.90
N LEU A 77 -46.09 -14.25 8.00
CA LEU A 77 -45.16 -13.12 8.04
C LEU A 77 -43.72 -13.57 7.76
N ALA A 78 -43.26 -14.65 8.41
CA ALA A 78 -41.95 -15.22 8.15
C ALA A 78 -41.83 -15.69 6.69
N GLY A 79 -42.90 -16.23 6.10
CA GLY A 79 -42.96 -16.65 4.70
C GLY A 79 -42.85 -15.47 3.73
N LEU A 80 -43.55 -14.35 4.00
CA LEU A 80 -43.45 -13.13 3.20
C LEU A 80 -42.04 -12.52 3.29
N ILE A 81 -41.48 -12.40 4.49
CA ILE A 81 -40.11 -11.91 4.70
C ILE A 81 -39.10 -12.83 4.02
N ALA A 82 -39.29 -14.15 4.11
CA ALA A 82 -38.43 -15.13 3.45
C ALA A 82 -38.54 -15.08 1.92
N ALA A 83 -39.73 -14.88 1.36
CA ALA A 83 -39.95 -14.76 -0.08
C ALA A 83 -39.30 -13.49 -0.64
N LEU A 84 -39.49 -12.35 0.03
CA LEU A 84 -38.82 -11.10 -0.31
C LEU A 84 -37.30 -11.23 -0.17
N GLY A 85 -36.84 -11.87 0.91
CA GLY A 85 -35.44 -12.21 1.12
C GLY A 85 -34.89 -13.07 -0.01
N LEU A 86 -35.59 -14.12 -0.43
CA LEU A 86 -35.19 -15.00 -1.54
C LEU A 86 -35.09 -14.28 -2.88
N PHE A 87 -35.89 -13.23 -3.10
CA PHE A 87 -35.83 -12.45 -4.34
C PHE A 87 -34.73 -11.38 -4.33
N VAL A 88 -34.53 -10.67 -3.22
CA VAL A 88 -33.57 -9.56 -3.11
C VAL A 88 -32.15 -10.03 -2.77
N LEU A 89 -32.00 -11.02 -1.90
CA LEU A 89 -30.71 -11.55 -1.44
C LEU A 89 -29.80 -12.05 -2.58
N PRO A 90 -30.25 -12.79 -3.62
CA PRO A 90 -29.35 -13.26 -4.67
C PRO A 90 -28.71 -12.11 -5.45
N ALA A 91 -29.47 -11.05 -5.77
CA ALA A 91 -28.94 -9.88 -6.47
C ALA A 91 -27.92 -9.13 -5.60
N ARG A 92 -28.25 -8.88 -4.32
CA ARG A 92 -27.32 -8.23 -3.39
C ARG A 92 -26.05 -9.05 -3.14
N ARG A 93 -26.17 -10.38 -3.07
CA ARG A 93 -25.01 -11.28 -2.92
C ARG A 93 -24.08 -11.23 -4.13
N ARG A 94 -24.62 -11.07 -5.35
CA ARG A 94 -23.81 -10.90 -6.57
C ARG A 94 -23.06 -9.56 -6.54
N LEU A 95 -23.77 -8.46 -6.30
CA LEU A 95 -23.16 -7.12 -6.22
C LEU A 95 -22.03 -7.05 -5.17
N ALA A 96 -22.25 -7.62 -3.98
CA ALA A 96 -21.23 -7.65 -2.94
C ALA A 96 -19.99 -8.46 -3.35
N LYS A 97 -20.17 -9.58 -4.06
CA LYS A 97 -19.04 -10.37 -4.60
C LYS A 97 -18.25 -9.56 -5.63
N ASP A 98 -18.93 -8.92 -6.56
CA ASP A 98 -18.29 -8.13 -7.62
C ASP A 98 -17.52 -6.93 -7.02
N GLU A 99 -18.07 -6.28 -6.01
CA GLU A 99 -17.41 -5.20 -5.28
C GLU A 99 -16.14 -5.69 -4.56
N ILE A 100 -16.20 -6.84 -3.89
CA ILE A 100 -15.03 -7.45 -3.25
C ILE A 100 -13.96 -7.80 -4.29
N HIS A 101 -14.33 -8.41 -5.41
CA HIS A 101 -13.39 -8.72 -6.48
C HIS A 101 -12.71 -7.46 -7.02
N LYS A 102 -13.47 -6.38 -7.24
CA LYS A 102 -12.92 -5.10 -7.68
C LYS A 102 -11.92 -4.52 -6.66
N LYS A 103 -12.27 -4.52 -5.37
CA LYS A 103 -11.38 -4.04 -4.29
C LYS A 103 -10.10 -4.86 -4.17
N VAL A 104 -10.18 -6.19 -4.35
CA VAL A 104 -9.01 -7.07 -4.32
C VAL A 104 -8.07 -6.80 -5.50
N GLU A 105 -8.61 -6.61 -6.71
CA GLU A 105 -7.80 -6.26 -7.87
C GLU A 105 -7.15 -4.88 -7.73
N GLU A 106 -7.88 -3.90 -7.24
CA GLU A 106 -7.33 -2.57 -6.97
C GLU A 106 -6.19 -2.62 -5.94
N MET A 107 -6.39 -3.34 -4.82
CA MET A 107 -5.37 -3.55 -3.80
C MET A 107 -4.13 -4.25 -4.38
N ARG A 108 -4.32 -5.27 -5.21
CA ARG A 108 -3.22 -5.99 -5.88
C ARG A 108 -2.41 -5.06 -6.78
N LEU A 109 -3.08 -4.23 -7.56
CA LEU A 109 -2.43 -3.26 -8.45
C LEU A 109 -1.65 -2.22 -7.65
N GLN A 110 -2.25 -1.65 -6.60
CA GLN A 110 -1.59 -0.69 -5.72
C GLN A 110 -0.36 -1.29 -5.01
N LEU A 111 -0.47 -2.51 -4.49
CA LEU A 111 0.63 -3.20 -3.82
C LEU A 111 1.78 -3.46 -4.79
N THR A 112 1.47 -3.97 -5.98
CA THR A 112 2.48 -4.27 -7.01
C THR A 112 3.19 -2.99 -7.47
N GLY A 113 2.44 -1.91 -7.69
CA GLY A 113 2.98 -0.61 -8.06
C GLY A 113 3.90 -0.04 -6.97
N SER A 114 3.46 -0.09 -5.72
CA SER A 114 4.22 0.42 -4.56
C SER A 114 5.50 -0.38 -4.33
N LEU A 115 5.42 -1.72 -4.36
CA LEU A 115 6.60 -2.58 -4.22
C LEU A 115 7.60 -2.33 -5.35
N ARG A 116 7.14 -2.24 -6.59
CA ARG A 116 8.02 -1.95 -7.74
C ARG A 116 8.71 -0.61 -7.58
N SER A 117 7.97 0.45 -7.22
CA SER A 117 8.53 1.78 -7.00
C SER A 117 9.57 1.78 -5.88
N TYR A 118 9.26 1.13 -4.75
CA TYR A 118 10.16 1.02 -3.62
C TYR A 118 11.45 0.28 -3.99
N PHE A 119 11.35 -0.87 -4.66
CA PHE A 119 12.52 -1.63 -5.08
C PHE A 119 13.39 -0.86 -6.08
N THR A 120 12.79 -0.18 -7.07
CA THR A 120 13.56 0.64 -8.01
C THR A 120 14.32 1.75 -7.29
N GLN A 121 13.63 2.49 -6.41
CA GLN A 121 14.25 3.57 -5.66
C GLN A 121 15.35 3.08 -4.72
N GLU A 122 15.15 1.94 -4.06
CA GLU A 122 16.14 1.37 -3.14
C GLU A 122 17.36 0.78 -3.89
N ILE A 123 17.17 0.19 -5.08
CA ILE A 123 18.27 -0.25 -5.94
C ILE A 123 19.13 0.95 -6.36
N ASP A 124 18.50 2.03 -6.85
CA ASP A 124 19.22 3.23 -7.28
C ASP A 124 20.01 3.85 -6.11
N ARG A 125 19.38 3.94 -4.94
CA ARG A 125 20.02 4.43 -3.72
C ARG A 125 21.19 3.54 -3.28
N SER A 126 21.03 2.22 -3.34
CA SER A 126 22.07 1.25 -3.00
C SER A 126 23.27 1.37 -3.94
N ILE A 127 23.04 1.48 -5.25
CA ILE A 127 24.11 1.67 -6.25
C ILE A 127 24.85 2.98 -5.98
N GLN A 128 24.14 4.08 -5.70
CA GLN A 128 24.77 5.35 -5.37
C GLN A 128 25.62 5.25 -4.10
N ASN A 129 25.12 4.57 -3.06
CA ASN A 129 25.84 4.37 -1.81
C ASN A 129 27.11 3.51 -2.01
N ILE A 130 27.01 2.43 -2.79
CA ILE A 130 28.18 1.60 -3.15
C ILE A 130 29.21 2.47 -3.87
N ARG A 131 28.81 3.23 -4.89
CA ARG A 131 29.72 4.12 -5.65
C ARG A 131 30.41 5.14 -4.74
N GLN A 132 29.68 5.77 -3.83
CA GLN A 132 30.25 6.71 -2.86
C GLN A 132 31.22 6.03 -1.89
N THR A 133 30.91 4.81 -1.45
CA THR A 133 31.73 4.04 -0.51
C THR A 133 33.03 3.55 -1.15
N ILE A 134 33.00 3.17 -2.43
CA ILE A 134 34.21 2.68 -3.15
C ILE A 134 35.08 3.81 -3.71
N ALA A 135 34.53 5.01 -3.93
CA ALA A 135 35.23 6.14 -4.53
C ALA A 135 36.56 6.52 -3.84
N PRO A 136 36.71 6.45 -2.50
CA PRO A 136 38.00 6.66 -1.84
C PRO A 136 39.05 5.60 -2.22
N TYR A 137 38.67 4.32 -2.29
CA TYR A 137 39.58 3.24 -2.68
C TYR A 137 40.04 3.39 -4.13
N THR A 138 39.12 3.71 -5.05
CA THR A 138 39.49 3.95 -6.46
C THR A 138 40.48 5.11 -6.60
N ARG A 139 40.26 6.21 -5.86
CA ARG A 139 41.18 7.36 -5.85
C ARG A 139 42.54 7.02 -5.23
N PHE A 140 42.54 6.27 -4.13
CA PHE A 140 43.78 5.83 -3.47
C PHE A 140 44.65 4.97 -4.41
N ILE A 141 44.05 3.99 -5.10
CA ILE A 141 44.79 3.13 -6.03
C ILE A 141 45.34 3.92 -7.22
N GLN A 142 44.60 4.91 -7.73
CA GLN A 142 45.14 5.81 -8.75
C GLN A 142 46.34 6.60 -8.25
N SER A 143 46.25 7.23 -7.08
CA SER A 143 47.37 7.99 -6.51
C SER A 143 48.58 7.12 -6.21
N GLU A 144 48.37 5.87 -5.77
CA GLU A 144 49.44 4.92 -5.48
C GLU A 144 50.17 4.50 -6.77
N ASN A 145 49.43 4.19 -7.83
CA ASN A 145 50.01 3.88 -9.14
C ASN A 145 50.81 5.06 -9.71
N GLU A 146 50.31 6.29 -9.57
CA GLU A 146 51.04 7.50 -9.97
C GLU A 146 52.32 7.68 -9.14
N ALA A 147 52.27 7.45 -7.83
CA ALA A 147 53.44 7.53 -6.96
C ALA A 147 54.51 6.48 -7.32
N ILE A 148 54.09 5.24 -7.56
CA ILE A 148 54.98 4.15 -8.01
C ILE A 148 55.64 4.52 -9.34
N GLY A 149 54.87 5.03 -10.31
CA GLY A 149 55.41 5.46 -11.61
C GLY A 149 56.44 6.59 -11.48
N LYS A 150 56.17 7.59 -10.62
CA LYS A 150 57.13 8.67 -10.33
C LYS A 150 58.44 8.13 -9.73
N ASN A 151 58.34 7.21 -8.78
CA ASN A 151 59.52 6.61 -8.15
C ASN A 151 60.34 5.79 -9.14
N GLN A 152 59.70 5.03 -10.03
CA GLN A 152 60.39 4.30 -11.10
C GLN A 152 61.17 5.25 -12.01
N ASN A 153 60.55 6.35 -12.46
CA ASN A 153 61.21 7.34 -13.30
C ASN A 153 62.41 7.98 -12.59
N LEU A 154 62.28 8.28 -11.29
CA LEU A 154 63.37 8.84 -10.49
C LEU A 154 64.56 7.88 -10.39
N LEU A 155 64.30 6.59 -10.15
CA LEU A 155 65.34 5.56 -10.12
C LEU A 155 66.04 5.40 -11.47
N THR A 156 65.29 5.45 -12.57
CA THR A 156 65.85 5.43 -13.92
C THR A 156 66.74 6.65 -14.17
N GLU A 157 66.32 7.83 -13.75
CA GLU A 157 67.12 9.06 -13.88
C GLU A 157 68.42 8.99 -13.06
N ILE A 158 68.35 8.52 -11.80
CA ILE A 158 69.53 8.32 -10.95
C ILE A 158 70.49 7.32 -11.59
N LYS A 159 69.98 6.21 -12.13
CA LYS A 159 70.81 5.20 -12.82
C LYS A 159 71.54 5.79 -14.03
N ILE A 160 70.84 6.57 -14.86
CA ILE A 160 71.45 7.25 -16.03
C ILE A 160 72.53 8.23 -15.58
N LYS A 161 72.29 9.00 -14.50
CA LYS A 161 73.28 9.95 -13.96
C LYS A 161 74.52 9.23 -13.42
N LEU A 162 74.35 8.09 -12.75
CA LEU A 162 75.47 7.28 -12.27
C LEU A 162 76.31 6.73 -13.43
N GLN A 163 75.67 6.15 -14.46
CA GLN A 163 76.37 5.70 -15.66
C GLN A 163 77.14 6.83 -16.34
N GLY A 164 76.52 8.02 -16.48
CA GLY A 164 77.22 9.17 -17.07
C GLY A 164 78.38 9.71 -16.23
N LEU A 165 78.40 9.48 -14.92
CA LEU A 165 79.55 9.80 -14.05
C LEU A 165 80.66 8.75 -14.17
N GLU A 166 80.28 7.47 -14.30
CA GLU A 166 81.20 6.35 -14.54
C GLU A 166 81.95 6.54 -15.88
N ASP A 167 81.22 6.81 -16.97
CA ASP A 167 81.79 7.08 -18.30
C ASP A 167 82.73 8.30 -18.30
N LYS A 168 82.47 9.29 -17.45
CA LYS A 168 83.33 10.47 -17.28
C LYS A 168 84.61 10.15 -16.53
N LEU A 169 84.55 9.28 -15.52
CA LEU A 169 85.74 8.82 -14.81
C LEU A 169 86.64 7.97 -15.71
N GLU A 170 86.04 7.11 -16.54
CA GLU A 170 86.78 6.27 -17.50
C GLU A 170 87.50 7.06 -18.59
N ASN A 171 86.96 8.21 -19.01
CA ASN A 171 87.60 9.09 -20.00
C ASN A 171 88.69 10.03 -19.42
N ILE A 172 88.83 10.12 -18.10
CA ILE A 172 89.82 10.98 -17.43
C ILE A 172 91.08 10.19 -17.02
N LEU A 173 90.99 8.86 -16.95
CA LEU A 173 92.11 7.94 -16.74
C LEU A 173 92.74 7.51 -18.07
#